data_AF-A0A2A2M916-F1
#
_entry.id   AF-A0A2A2M916-F1
#
_cell.length_a   1.000
_cell.length_b   1.000
_cell.length_c   1.000
_cell.angle_alpha   90.00
_cell.angle_beta   90.00
_cell.angle_gamma   90.00
#
_symmetry.space_group_name_H-M   'P 1'
#
loop_
_entity.id
_entity.type
_entity.pdbx_description
1 polymer ?
#
loop_
_entity_poly.entity_id
_entity_poly.type
_entity_poly.pdbx_seq_one_letter_code
_entity_poly.pdbx_strand_id
1 'polypeptide(L)'
;MITIKPVLLSLLVGLPLFASASESDTSTPIERQKCGKNISLTVRDVDSGHAVIGLINHKTKSWDYFYSQHGFINYRKYSQYVPVWYDTKANKYELVKQTAASSAPIFWGADKAGNYLLSLGGHNYRCGALSAPETNSRSTNENLNAVYGE
;
A
#
# COMPACT_ATOMS: atom_id res chain seq x y z
N MET A 1 -21.67 -16.69 -53.85
CA MET A 1 -20.53 -15.94 -53.25
C MET A 1 -20.88 -15.67 -51.80
N ILE A 2 -20.25 -16.39 -50.86
CA ILE A 2 -20.48 -16.23 -49.43
C ILE A 2 -19.32 -15.37 -48.90
N THR A 3 -19.61 -14.12 -48.54
CA THR A 3 -18.63 -13.21 -47.95
C THR A 3 -18.58 -13.45 -46.45
N ILE A 4 -17.55 -14.17 -46.00
CA ILE A 4 -17.27 -14.38 -44.57
C ILE A 4 -16.52 -13.13 -44.08
N LYS A 5 -17.17 -12.30 -43.26
CA LYS A 5 -16.51 -11.22 -42.53
C LYS A 5 -15.76 -11.81 -41.33
N PRO A 6 -14.46 -11.52 -41.15
CA PRO A 6 -13.77 -11.88 -39.91
C PRO A 6 -14.27 -10.94 -38.80
N VAL A 7 -15.05 -11.49 -37.87
CA VAL A 7 -15.33 -10.83 -36.59
C VAL A 7 -14.02 -10.90 -35.81
N LEU A 8 -13.35 -9.76 -35.64
CA LEU A 8 -12.28 -9.61 -34.66
C LEU A 8 -12.90 -9.88 -33.29
N LEU A 9 -12.72 -11.09 -32.79
CA LEU A 9 -12.96 -11.42 -31.40
C LEU A 9 -11.83 -10.76 -30.62
N SER A 10 -12.07 -9.53 -30.14
CA SER A 10 -11.20 -8.87 -29.18
C SER A 10 -11.12 -9.77 -27.94
N LEU A 11 -10.02 -10.53 -27.82
CA LEU A 11 -9.64 -11.12 -26.54
C LEU A 11 -9.44 -9.96 -25.57
N LEU A 12 -10.45 -9.71 -24.71
CA LEU A 12 -10.21 -9.08 -23.43
C LEU A 12 -9.23 -10.00 -22.69
N VAL A 13 -7.94 -9.71 -22.82
CA VAL A 13 -6.93 -10.21 -21.90
C VAL A 13 -7.22 -9.50 -20.58
N GLY A 14 -8.11 -10.10 -19.78
CA GLY A 14 -8.24 -9.76 -18.37
C GLY A 14 -6.90 -10.03 -17.74
N LEU A 15 -6.12 -8.97 -17.50
CA LEU A 15 -4.91 -9.07 -16.69
C LEU A 15 -5.35 -9.59 -15.31
N PRO A 16 -4.85 -10.74 -14.84
CA PRO A 16 -4.98 -11.12 -13.45
C PRO A 16 -4.03 -10.22 -12.66
N LEU A 17 -4.41 -8.96 -12.50
CA LEU A 17 -3.88 -8.17 -11.41
C LEU A 17 -4.45 -8.77 -10.13
N PHE A 18 -3.66 -8.71 -9.06
CA PHE A 18 -4.04 -9.08 -7.70
C PHE A 18 -3.77 -10.55 -7.34
N ALA A 19 -2.59 -10.73 -6.75
CA ALA A 19 -2.32 -11.83 -5.84
C ALA A 19 -3.38 -11.87 -4.73
N SER A 20 -3.68 -13.10 -4.30
CA SER A 20 -4.62 -13.46 -3.24
C SER A 20 -4.59 -12.51 -2.05
N ALA A 21 -5.77 -12.17 -1.53
CA ALA A 21 -5.96 -11.29 -0.38
C ALA A 21 -4.90 -11.52 0.72
N SER A 22 -4.10 -10.51 0.97
CA SER A 22 -3.22 -10.42 2.14
C SER A 22 -4.08 -10.27 3.40
N GLU A 23 -3.81 -11.09 4.41
CA GLU A 23 -4.43 -10.92 5.74
C GLU A 23 -3.95 -9.58 6.35
N SER A 24 -4.86 -8.84 6.98
CA SER A 24 -4.56 -7.52 7.53
C SER A 24 -3.59 -7.63 8.71
N ASP A 25 -2.49 -6.89 8.67
CA ASP A 25 -1.62 -6.69 9.83
C ASP A 25 -2.35 -5.87 10.90
N THR A 26 -2.71 -6.53 12.00
CA THR A 26 -3.37 -5.93 13.17
C THR A 26 -2.41 -5.59 14.31
N SER A 27 -1.09 -5.70 14.12
CA SER A 27 -0.14 -5.37 15.18
C SER A 27 -0.14 -3.85 15.48
N THR A 28 0.27 -3.41 16.66
CA THR A 28 0.24 -1.98 17.08
C THR A 28 1.64 -1.53 17.47
N PRO A 29 2.05 -0.27 17.20
CA PRO A 29 1.23 0.87 16.76
C PRO A 29 1.21 1.10 15.24
N ILE A 30 0.09 1.64 14.73
CA ILE A 30 -0.07 2.04 13.33
C ILE A 30 -0.45 3.52 13.28
N GLU A 31 0.25 4.32 12.47
CA GLU A 31 -0.16 5.68 12.14
C GLU A 31 -0.91 5.71 10.80
N ARG A 32 -1.78 6.71 10.63
CA ARG A 32 -2.59 6.86 9.42
C ARG A 32 -2.38 8.21 8.78
N GLN A 33 -2.57 8.23 7.47
CA GLN A 33 -2.43 9.42 6.66
C GLN A 33 -3.38 9.34 5.46
N LYS A 34 -3.97 10.48 5.08
CA LYS A 34 -4.68 10.62 3.80
C LYS A 34 -3.72 11.23 2.78
N CYS A 35 -3.59 10.59 1.63
CA CYS A 35 -2.82 11.07 0.49
C CYS A 35 -3.76 11.38 -0.67
N GLY A 36 -3.73 12.62 -1.18
CA GLY A 36 -4.72 13.08 -2.14
C GLY A 36 -6.16 12.95 -1.60
N LYS A 37 -7.12 12.64 -2.48
CA LYS A 37 -8.54 12.53 -2.10
C LYS A 37 -8.94 11.13 -1.61
N ASN A 38 -8.33 10.09 -2.19
CA ASN A 38 -8.88 8.72 -2.15
C ASN A 38 -7.85 7.66 -1.73
N ILE A 39 -6.68 8.05 -1.21
CA ILE A 39 -5.66 7.09 -0.79
C ILE A 39 -5.51 7.17 0.72
N SER A 40 -5.87 6.06 1.37
CA SER A 40 -5.60 5.84 2.78
C SER A 40 -4.29 5.08 2.91
N LEU A 41 -3.32 5.72 3.57
CA LEU A 41 -2.01 5.17 3.82
C LEU A 41 -1.85 4.93 5.33
N THR A 42 -1.32 3.78 5.68
CA THR A 42 -0.82 3.53 7.04
C THR A 42 0.68 3.47 7.06
N VAL A 43 1.25 3.76 8.21
CA VAL A 43 2.69 3.67 8.47
C VAL A 43 2.90 2.90 9.76
N ARG A 44 3.85 1.97 9.71
CA ARG A 44 4.39 1.27 10.87
C ARG A 44 5.90 1.37 10.84
N ASP A 45 6.50 1.77 11.96
CA ASP A 45 7.93 1.61 12.18
C ASP A 45 8.21 0.14 12.56
N VAL A 46 9.18 -0.47 11.87
CA VAL A 46 9.60 -1.86 12.07
C VAL A 46 11.09 -1.90 12.44
N ASP A 47 11.58 -3.10 12.77
CA ASP A 47 12.96 -3.28 13.23
C ASP A 47 13.99 -2.67 12.28
N SER A 48 15.16 -2.34 12.85
CA SER A 48 16.31 -1.78 12.12
C SER A 48 16.04 -0.41 11.48
N GLY A 49 15.08 0.35 12.01
CA GLY A 49 14.79 1.71 11.56
C GLY A 49 14.11 1.78 10.20
N HIS A 50 13.48 0.68 9.76
CA HIS A 50 12.66 0.66 8.56
C HIS A 50 11.21 0.97 8.89
N ALA A 51 10.41 1.19 7.84
CA ALA A 51 8.97 1.33 7.96
C ALA A 51 8.28 0.49 6.90
N VAL A 52 7.07 0.06 7.24
CA VAL A 52 6.11 -0.51 6.31
C VAL A 52 5.00 0.49 6.10
N ILE A 53 4.62 0.70 4.84
CA ILE A 53 3.38 1.40 4.49
C ILE A 53 2.34 0.40 4.00
N GLY A 54 1.10 0.63 4.40
CA GLY A 54 -0.06 -0.09 3.88
C GLY A 54 -0.91 0.85 3.02
N LEU A 55 -1.25 0.45 1.80
CA LEU A 55 -2.22 1.13 0.96
C LEU A 55 -3.52 0.32 0.98
N ILE A 56 -4.61 0.98 1.39
CA ILE A 56 -5.92 0.32 1.47
C ILE A 56 -6.63 0.55 0.14
N ASN A 57 -6.99 -0.53 -0.55
CA ASN A 57 -7.88 -0.44 -1.70
C ASN A 57 -9.32 -0.28 -1.20
N HIS A 58 -9.91 0.89 -1.44
CA HIS A 58 -11.26 1.20 -0.97
C HIS A 58 -12.36 0.30 -1.56
N LYS A 59 -12.14 -0.28 -2.75
CA LYS A 59 -13.11 -1.15 -3.44
C LYS A 59 -13.05 -2.59 -2.92
N THR A 60 -11.84 -3.15 -2.81
CA THR A 60 -11.65 -4.56 -2.41
C THR A 60 -11.43 -4.74 -0.92
N LYS A 61 -11.23 -3.64 -0.18
CA LYS A 61 -10.82 -3.61 1.24
C LYS A 61 -9.50 -4.36 1.50
N SER A 62 -8.76 -4.71 0.45
CA SER A 62 -7.47 -5.39 0.57
C SER A 62 -6.35 -4.41 0.90
N TRP A 63 -5.30 -4.93 1.52
CA TRP A 63 -4.12 -4.19 1.94
C TRP A 63 -2.92 -4.54 1.07
N ASP A 64 -2.38 -3.55 0.38
CA ASP A 64 -1.10 -3.71 -0.29
C ASP A 64 -0.01 -3.15 0.62
N TYR A 65 0.90 -4.03 1.07
CA TYR A 65 1.99 -3.67 1.98
C TYR A 65 3.29 -3.45 1.22
N PHE A 66 4.05 -2.45 1.67
CA PHE A 66 5.34 -2.13 1.09
C PHE A 66 6.36 -1.81 2.18
N TYR A 67 7.56 -2.37 2.06
CA TYR A 67 8.66 -2.21 3.01
C TYR A 67 9.70 -1.24 2.47
N SER A 68 10.18 -0.31 3.30
CA SER A 68 11.20 0.67 2.91
C SER A 68 12.53 -0.02 2.53
N GLN A 69 13.08 0.26 1.35
CA GLN A 69 14.35 -0.33 0.91
C GLN A 69 15.55 0.14 1.76
N HIS A 70 15.48 1.36 2.28
CA HIS A 70 16.52 1.96 3.11
C HIS A 70 15.97 2.33 4.47
N GLY A 71 16.72 2.00 5.52
CA GLY A 71 16.39 2.41 6.89
C GLY A 71 16.44 3.93 7.02
N PHE A 72 15.51 4.48 7.79
CA PHE A 72 15.41 5.90 8.09
C PHE A 72 16.42 6.25 9.19
N ILE A 73 17.59 6.77 8.82
CA ILE A 73 18.56 7.32 9.80
C ILE A 73 18.02 8.60 10.47
N ASN A 74 16.99 9.23 9.88
CA ASN A 74 16.26 10.35 10.45
C ASN A 74 14.79 10.24 9.99
N TYR A 75 13.88 10.05 10.95
CA TYR A 75 12.43 9.92 10.81
C TYR A 75 11.86 10.18 9.40
N ARG A 76 11.44 9.10 8.72
CA ARG A 76 10.51 9.11 7.57
C ARG A 76 10.94 9.97 6.38
N LYS A 77 12.25 10.15 6.18
CA LYS A 77 12.80 10.74 4.95
C LYS A 77 12.22 10.06 3.72
N TYR A 78 11.85 10.80 2.68
CA TYR A 78 11.40 10.24 1.41
C TYR A 78 12.30 9.09 0.90
N SER A 79 11.72 7.89 0.76
CA SER A 79 12.42 6.64 0.48
C SER A 79 11.63 5.76 -0.50
N GLN A 80 12.32 4.83 -1.16
CA GLN A 80 11.72 3.83 -2.03
C GLN A 80 11.16 2.66 -1.21
N TYR A 81 10.05 2.11 -1.67
CA TYR A 81 9.34 1.00 -1.05
C TYR A 81 9.17 -0.16 -2.02
N VAL A 82 9.28 -1.39 -1.49
CA VAL A 82 9.12 -2.65 -2.25
C VAL A 82 7.93 -3.46 -1.74
N PRO A 83 7.21 -4.16 -2.62
CA PRO A 83 6.05 -4.95 -2.22
C PRO A 83 6.44 -6.10 -1.30
N VAL A 84 5.68 -6.25 -0.22
CA VAL A 84 5.78 -7.34 0.75
C VAL A 84 4.40 -7.93 1.01
N TRP A 85 4.37 -9.17 1.47
CA TRP A 85 3.18 -9.75 2.09
C TRP A 85 3.45 -9.92 3.57
N TYR A 86 2.37 -9.93 4.37
CA TYR A 86 2.46 -10.11 5.81
C TYR A 86 2.22 -11.58 6.17
N ASP A 87 3.24 -12.24 6.75
CA ASP A 87 3.14 -13.58 7.30
C ASP A 87 2.59 -13.49 8.73
N THR A 88 1.32 -13.82 8.89
CA THR A 88 0.62 -13.81 10.18
C THR A 88 1.13 -14.87 11.14
N LYS A 89 1.63 -16.01 10.64
CA LYS A 89 2.15 -17.11 11.47
C LYS A 89 3.52 -16.76 12.03
N ALA A 90 4.36 -16.13 11.21
CA ALA A 90 5.69 -15.69 11.60
C ALA A 90 5.73 -14.25 12.12
N ASN A 91 4.60 -13.54 12.10
CA ASN A 91 4.44 -12.14 12.51
C ASN A 91 5.49 -11.22 11.88
N LYS A 92 5.71 -11.35 10.56
CA LYS A 92 6.76 -10.63 9.83
C LYS A 92 6.35 -10.31 8.40
N TYR A 93 7.04 -9.35 7.81
CA TYR A 93 6.89 -9.00 6.40
C TYR A 93 7.91 -9.76 5.55
N GLU A 94 7.45 -10.37 4.47
CA GLU A 94 8.29 -11.08 3.51
C GLU A 94 8.17 -10.47 2.11
N LEU A 95 9.29 -10.42 1.39
CA LEU A 95 9.30 -9.93 0.01
C LEU A 95 8.38 -10.78 -0.86
N VAL A 96 7.53 -10.11 -1.65
CA VAL A 96 6.78 -10.80 -2.69
C VAL A 96 7.78 -11.32 -3.70
N LYS A 97 7.90 -12.66 -3.82
CA LYS A 97 8.73 -13.29 -4.86
C LYS A 97 8.22 -12.79 -6.21
N GLN A 98 8.98 -11.92 -6.87
CA GLN A 98 8.61 -11.31 -8.14
C GLN A 98 8.31 -12.40 -9.18
N THR A 99 7.02 -12.65 -9.45
CA THR A 99 6.58 -13.52 -10.54
C THR A 99 6.10 -12.73 -11.77
N ALA A 100 6.11 -11.39 -11.71
CA ALA A 100 5.79 -10.53 -12.84
C ALA A 100 6.72 -9.31 -12.88
N ALA A 101 7.17 -8.96 -14.09
CA ALA A 101 8.02 -7.83 -14.36
C ALA A 101 7.33 -6.50 -13.99
N SER A 102 8.08 -5.60 -13.34
CA SER A 102 7.76 -4.17 -13.19
C SER A 102 6.49 -3.86 -12.37
N SER A 103 6.51 -4.08 -11.05
CA SER A 103 5.69 -3.23 -10.18
C SER A 103 6.22 -1.80 -10.28
N ALA A 104 5.33 -0.85 -10.58
CA ALA A 104 5.71 0.55 -10.68
C ALA A 104 6.33 1.00 -9.33
N PRO A 105 7.42 1.80 -9.34
CA PRO A 105 8.10 2.13 -8.11
C PRO A 105 7.21 2.99 -7.22
N ILE A 106 7.27 2.71 -5.92
CA ILE A 106 6.52 3.42 -4.88
C ILE A 106 7.52 4.14 -4.00
N PHE A 107 7.23 5.40 -3.73
CA PHE A 107 8.03 6.22 -2.81
C PHE A 107 7.11 6.91 -1.82
N TRP A 108 7.55 7.00 -0.57
CA TRP A 108 6.84 7.75 0.45
C TRP A 108 7.81 8.35 1.45
N GLY A 109 7.40 9.45 2.07
CA GLY A 109 8.06 10.06 3.22
C GLY A 109 7.89 11.57 3.22
N ALA A 110 8.56 12.21 4.16
CA ALA A 110 8.60 13.64 4.33
C ALA A 110 9.81 14.27 3.63
N ASP A 111 9.63 15.51 3.16
CA ASP A 111 10.73 16.42 2.87
C ASP A 111 11.31 17.02 4.18
N LYS A 112 12.33 17.87 4.05
CA LYS A 112 12.98 18.52 5.21
C LYS A 112 12.06 19.45 5.99
N ALA A 113 10.97 19.91 5.39
CA ALA A 113 9.97 20.77 6.01
C ALA A 113 8.82 19.98 6.66
N GLY A 114 8.87 18.64 6.62
CA GLY A 114 7.84 17.77 7.19
C GLY A 114 6.63 17.59 6.27
N ASN A 115 6.70 18.00 5.00
CA ASN A 115 5.62 17.77 4.05
C ASN A 115 5.73 16.36 3.48
N TYR A 116 4.66 15.58 3.62
CA TYR A 116 4.62 14.21 3.16
C TYR A 116 4.16 14.10 1.70
N LEU A 117 4.82 13.22 0.97
CA LEU A 117 4.54 12.91 -0.42
C LEU A 117 4.47 11.40 -0.61
N LEU A 118 3.47 10.93 -1.35
CA LEU A 118 3.37 9.57 -1.87
C LEU A 118 3.49 9.61 -3.39
N SER A 119 4.41 8.84 -3.97
CA SER A 119 4.50 8.63 -5.42
C SER A 119 4.12 7.19 -5.75
N LEU A 120 3.10 7.02 -6.59
CA LEU A 120 2.65 5.71 -7.11
C LEU A 120 2.81 5.71 -8.63
N GLY A 121 3.81 4.99 -9.14
CA GLY A 121 3.99 4.81 -10.59
C GLY A 121 4.05 6.11 -11.41
N GLY A 122 4.68 7.15 -10.87
CA GLY A 122 4.83 8.46 -11.51
C GLY A 122 3.77 9.49 -11.13
N HIS A 123 2.73 9.11 -10.39
CA HIS A 123 1.74 10.04 -9.85
C HIS A 123 2.08 10.46 -8.42
N ASN A 124 2.12 11.77 -8.17
CA ASN A 124 2.46 12.34 -6.87
C ASN A 124 1.20 12.80 -6.11
N TYR A 125 1.10 12.40 -4.85
CA TYR A 125 -0.02 12.73 -3.96
C TYR A 125 0.54 13.38 -2.70
N ARG A 126 0.16 14.64 -2.45
CA ARG A 126 0.43 15.27 -1.15
C ARG A 126 -0.35 14.54 -0.07
N CYS A 127 0.31 14.29 1.04
CA CYS A 127 -0.30 13.64 2.17
C CYS A 127 -0.47 14.62 3.34
N GLY A 128 -1.53 14.43 4.13
CA GLY A 128 -1.79 15.20 5.34
C GLY A 128 -0.80 14.88 6.46
N ALA A 129 -1.01 15.41 7.66
CA ALA A 129 -0.24 14.99 8.83
C ALA A 129 -0.52 13.51 9.16
N LEU A 130 0.46 12.86 9.79
CA LEU A 130 0.24 11.54 10.39
C LEU A 130 -0.62 11.67 11.64
N SER A 131 -1.58 10.76 11.79
CA SER A 131 -2.33 10.63 13.04
C SER A 131 -1.42 10.10 14.15
N ALA A 132 -1.80 10.36 15.40
CA ALA A 132 -1.19 9.65 16.53
C ALA A 132 -1.30 8.13 16.32
N PRO A 133 -0.29 7.34 16.73
CA PRO A 133 -0.31 5.90 16.54
C PRO A 133 -1.47 5.27 17.32
N GLU A 134 -2.34 4.50 16.64
CA GLU A 134 -3.38 3.73 17.32
C GLU A 134 -2.74 2.53 18.03
N THR A 135 -2.94 2.42 19.35
CA THR A 135 -2.41 1.33 20.18
C THR A 135 -3.38 0.16 20.35
N ASN A 136 -4.58 0.22 19.76
CA ASN A 136 -5.61 -0.80 19.89
C ASN A 136 -6.09 -1.33 18.53
N SER A 137 -5.70 -2.57 18.21
CA SER A 137 -5.97 -3.27 16.95
C SER A 137 -7.46 -3.50 16.64
N ARG A 138 -8.32 -3.59 17.66
CA ARG A 138 -9.77 -3.75 17.49
C ARG A 138 -10.42 -2.48 16.94
N SER A 139 -9.96 -1.33 17.42
CA SER A 139 -10.38 -0.03 16.90
C SER A 139 -9.89 0.21 15.48
N THR A 140 -8.83 -0.48 15.03
CA THR A 140 -8.28 -0.27 13.69
C THR A 140 -9.27 -0.68 12.59
N ASN A 141 -9.87 -1.87 12.71
CA ASN A 141 -10.88 -2.36 11.77
C ASN A 141 -12.26 -1.70 11.97
N GLU A 142 -12.66 -1.45 13.22
CA GLU A 142 -13.93 -0.76 13.53
C GLU A 142 -13.88 0.72 13.09
N ASN A 143 -12.74 1.41 13.19
CA ASN A 143 -12.57 2.77 12.67
C ASN A 143 -12.47 2.81 11.14
N LEU A 144 -12.03 1.76 10.46
CA LEU A 144 -12.13 1.70 9.00
C LEU A 144 -13.60 1.62 8.57
N ASN A 145 -14.42 0.86 9.30
CA ASN A 145 -15.86 0.83 9.08
C ASN A 145 -16.57 2.10 9.57
N ALA A 146 -16.05 2.84 10.55
CA ALA A 146 -16.65 4.09 11.02
C ALA A 146 -16.21 5.34 10.22
N VAL A 147 -14.97 5.38 9.71
CA VAL A 147 -14.43 6.49 8.89
C VAL A 147 -14.78 6.33 7.41
N TYR A 148 -15.00 5.09 6.94
CA TYR A 148 -15.34 4.77 5.55
C TYR A 148 -16.61 3.93 5.45
N GLY A 149 -17.55 4.12 6.38
CA GLY A 149 -18.76 3.34 6.54
C GLY A 149 -19.63 3.22 5.29
N GLU A 150 -20.49 2.21 5.37
CA GLU A 150 -21.63 1.96 4.48
C GLU A 150 -22.36 3.23 4.02
#